data_AF-A0A2U1QCH6-F1
#
_entry.id   AF-A0A2U1QCH6-F1
#
_cell.length_a   1.000
_cell.length_b   1.000
_cell.length_c   1.000
_cell.angle_alpha   90.00
_cell.angle_beta   90.00
_cell.angle_gamma   90.00
#
_symmetry.space_group_name_H-M   'P 1'
#
loop_
_entity.id
_entity.type
_entity.pdbx_description
1 polymer ?
#
loop_
_entity_poly.entity_id
_entity_poly.type
_entity_poly.pdbx_seq_one_letter_code
_entity_poly.pdbx_strand_id
1 'polypeptide(L)'
;MIQVMLWRKVVESIHGGRGKWVFLPNKNALAGCWKTIVSFLDSLTVQGKKISQFVRGKLGNGDIMRFWHDLWFGSVLLKDRWPTLYRLERNKSCSIASRVKRGEDGFLFVGNWSRHPASVEELSEKQDLDRMLLEFCFSDREDSWEWMDSVDGRFSVAMCKKLLRLNRDQEN
;
A
#
# COMPACT_ATOMS: atom_id res chain seq x y z
N MET A 1 -13.00 1.88 17.40
CA MET A 1 -12.07 2.52 16.44
C MET A 1 -10.59 2.50 16.88
N ILE A 2 -10.24 2.30 18.17
CA ILE A 2 -8.83 2.26 18.64
C ILE A 2 -8.12 0.91 18.39
N GLN A 3 -8.88 -0.19 18.26
CA GLN A 3 -8.33 -1.55 18.32
C GLN A 3 -7.60 -2.02 17.05
N VAL A 4 -8.04 -1.58 15.86
CA VAL A 4 -7.47 -2.04 14.58
C VAL A 4 -6.09 -1.43 14.33
N MET A 5 -5.88 -0.17 14.72
CA MET A 5 -4.57 0.48 14.64
C MET A 5 -3.55 -0.11 15.61
N LEU A 6 -4.00 -0.60 16.78
CA LEU A 6 -3.09 -1.13 17.79
C LEU A 6 -2.39 -2.39 17.29
N TRP A 7 -3.14 -3.32 16.68
CA TRP A 7 -2.55 -4.52 16.10
C TRP A 7 -1.47 -4.16 15.09
N ARG A 8 -1.77 -3.23 14.16
CA ARG A 8 -0.82 -2.82 13.10
C ARG A 8 0.47 -2.28 13.71
N LYS A 9 0.35 -1.39 14.69
CA LYS A 9 1.49 -0.82 15.42
C LYS A 9 2.30 -1.90 16.15
N VAL A 10 1.63 -2.87 16.77
CA VAL A 10 2.30 -3.99 17.46
C VAL A 10 3.13 -4.81 16.49
N VAL A 11 2.55 -5.25 15.37
CA VAL A 11 3.31 -6.04 14.40
C VAL A 11 4.40 -5.24 13.71
N GLU A 12 4.18 -3.96 13.43
CA GLU A 12 5.24 -3.08 12.95
C GLU A 12 6.37 -2.94 13.96
N SER A 13 6.07 -2.87 15.26
CA SER A 13 7.12 -2.76 16.30
C SER A 13 7.95 -4.04 16.45
N ILE A 14 7.33 -5.22 16.28
CA ILE A 14 7.98 -6.52 16.47
C ILE A 14 8.68 -6.98 15.18
N HIS A 15 7.95 -6.95 14.08
CA HIS A 15 8.35 -7.53 12.80
C HIS A 15 8.77 -6.49 11.75
N GLY A 16 8.51 -5.21 11.99
CA GLY A 16 9.02 -4.13 11.15
C GLY A 16 10.54 -3.98 11.23
N GLY A 17 11.13 -3.37 10.21
CA GLY A 17 12.55 -3.14 10.08
C GLY A 17 12.88 -1.93 9.22
N ARG A 18 14.16 -1.51 9.21
CA ARG A 18 14.64 -0.34 8.45
C ARG A 18 14.47 -0.56 6.94
N GLY A 19 13.41 0.01 6.36
CA GLY A 19 13.26 0.16 4.90
C GLY A 19 12.74 -1.04 4.11
N LYS A 20 12.29 -2.13 4.77
CA LYS A 20 11.69 -3.30 4.10
C LYS A 20 10.16 -3.35 4.28
N TRP A 21 9.49 -2.21 4.06
CA TRP A 21 8.03 -2.22 4.05
C TRP A 21 7.53 -2.83 2.73
N VAL A 22 7.10 -4.09 2.85
CA VAL A 22 6.31 -4.87 1.88
C VAL A 22 4.89 -5.02 2.44
N PHE A 23 4.02 -5.74 1.74
CA PHE A 23 2.62 -5.94 2.14
C PHE A 23 2.46 -6.35 3.63
N LEU A 24 3.28 -7.30 4.10
CA LEU A 24 3.34 -7.69 5.51
C LEU A 24 4.79 -7.67 6.01
N PRO A 25 5.11 -6.97 7.12
CA PRO A 25 6.48 -6.87 7.61
C PRO A 25 6.98 -8.24 8.08
N ASN A 26 8.18 -8.63 7.64
CA ASN A 26 8.82 -9.89 8.04
C ASN A 26 10.25 -9.64 8.49
N LYS A 27 10.52 -9.92 9.77
CA LYS A 27 11.86 -9.83 10.35
C LYS A 27 12.50 -11.21 10.31
N ASN A 28 13.40 -11.43 9.36
CA ASN A 28 14.04 -12.73 9.13
C ASN A 28 14.68 -13.36 10.37
N ALA A 29 15.20 -12.52 11.28
CA ALA A 29 15.83 -12.94 12.54
C ALA A 29 14.85 -13.50 13.58
N LEU A 30 13.54 -13.25 13.43
CA LEU A 30 12.51 -13.80 14.30
C LEU A 30 11.91 -15.05 13.64
N ALA A 31 11.81 -16.13 14.40
CA ALA A 31 11.02 -17.31 14.03
C ALA A 31 9.60 -17.21 14.63
N GLY A 32 8.68 -18.05 14.14
CA GLY A 32 7.35 -18.21 14.73
C GLY A 32 6.19 -18.07 13.73
N CYS A 33 4.98 -18.19 14.26
CA CYS A 33 3.75 -18.27 13.46
C CYS A 33 3.58 -17.11 12.48
N TRP A 34 3.92 -15.88 12.88
CA TRP A 34 3.83 -14.73 11.98
C TRP A 34 4.69 -14.89 10.71
N LYS A 35 5.94 -15.33 10.86
CA LYS A 35 6.83 -15.56 9.71
C LYS A 35 6.27 -16.64 8.78
N THR A 36 5.75 -17.73 9.34
CA THR A 36 5.09 -18.80 8.56
C THR A 36 3.88 -18.26 7.80
N ILE A 37 3.03 -17.46 8.44
CA ILE A 37 1.85 -16.84 7.81
C ILE A 37 2.28 -15.91 6.67
N VAL A 38 3.24 -15.01 6.92
CA VAL A 38 3.70 -14.08 5.88
C VAL A 38 4.32 -14.82 4.70
N SER A 39 5.20 -15.80 4.94
CA SER A 39 5.79 -16.61 3.87
C SER A 39 4.74 -17.38 3.07
N PHE A 40 3.73 -17.95 3.74
CA PHE A 40 2.61 -18.58 3.05
C PHE A 40 1.85 -17.58 2.18
N LEU A 41 1.46 -16.43 2.72
CA LEU A 41 0.72 -15.40 1.98
C LEU A 41 1.51 -14.80 0.81
N ASP A 42 2.83 -14.64 0.96
CA ASP A 42 3.72 -14.15 -0.10
C ASP A 42 3.84 -15.15 -1.26
N SER A 43 3.79 -16.45 -0.96
CA SER A 43 3.79 -17.52 -1.97
C SER A 43 2.42 -17.77 -2.61
N LEU A 44 1.35 -17.40 -1.91
CA LEU A 44 -0.02 -17.69 -2.33
C LEU A 44 -0.43 -16.77 -3.48
N THR A 45 -0.64 -17.39 -4.64
CA THR A 45 -1.20 -16.75 -5.83
C THR A 45 -2.57 -17.35 -6.07
N VAL A 46 -3.60 -16.51 -6.22
CA VAL A 46 -4.99 -16.92 -6.49
C VAL A 46 -5.43 -16.26 -7.79
N GLN A 47 -5.87 -17.06 -8.78
CA GLN A 47 -6.24 -16.56 -10.12
C GLN A 47 -5.13 -15.69 -10.75
N GLY A 48 -3.86 -16.10 -10.60
CA GLY A 48 -2.70 -15.36 -11.11
C GLY A 48 -2.37 -14.07 -10.35
N LYS A 49 -3.05 -13.74 -9.25
CA LYS A 49 -2.79 -12.54 -8.43
C LYS A 49 -2.27 -12.91 -7.05
N LYS A 50 -1.32 -12.14 -6.51
CA LYS A 50 -0.89 -12.26 -5.11
C LYS A 50 -1.99 -11.79 -4.17
N ILE A 51 -2.03 -12.33 -2.95
CA ILE A 51 -2.97 -11.87 -1.90
C ILE A 51 -2.93 -10.36 -1.68
N SER A 52 -1.74 -9.76 -1.73
CA SER A 52 -1.56 -8.31 -1.58
C SER A 52 -2.33 -7.47 -2.60
N GLN A 53 -2.65 -8.02 -3.77
CA GLN A 53 -3.38 -7.33 -4.84
C GLN A 53 -4.90 -7.38 -4.65
N PHE A 54 -5.40 -8.23 -3.74
CA PHE A 54 -6.82 -8.25 -3.38
C PHE A 54 -7.16 -7.24 -2.29
N VAL A 55 -6.15 -6.70 -1.59
CA VAL A 55 -6.32 -5.72 -0.53
C VAL A 55 -5.96 -4.34 -1.06
N ARG A 56 -6.97 -3.48 -1.24
CA ARG A 56 -6.79 -2.11 -1.70
C ARG A 56 -7.17 -1.14 -0.60
N GLY A 57 -6.40 -0.09 -0.43
CA GLY A 57 -6.77 1.03 0.42
C GLY A 57 -7.77 1.93 -0.29
N LYS A 58 -8.86 2.23 0.41
CA LYS A 58 -9.81 3.26 0.03
C LYS A 58 -9.50 4.53 0.78
N LEU A 59 -9.03 5.52 0.01
CA LEU A 59 -8.62 6.81 0.52
C LEU A 59 -9.79 7.52 1.21
N GLY A 60 -9.57 7.87 2.47
CA GLY A 60 -10.42 8.73 3.27
C GLY A 60 -9.74 10.09 3.42
N ASN A 61 -9.28 10.39 4.62
CA ASN A 61 -8.53 11.58 4.98
C ASN A 61 -7.02 11.45 4.73
N GLY A 62 -6.52 10.24 4.42
CA GLY A 62 -5.13 9.95 4.09
C GLY A 62 -4.16 9.89 5.27
N ASP A 63 -4.65 9.87 6.51
CA ASP A 63 -3.79 9.87 7.71
C ASP A 63 -3.18 8.50 8.01
N ILE A 64 -3.84 7.41 7.62
CA ILE A 64 -3.45 6.04 7.98
C ILE A 64 -2.70 5.37 6.83
N MET A 65 -3.10 5.68 5.61
CA MET A 65 -2.54 5.08 4.40
C MET A 65 -1.19 5.71 4.06
N ARG A 66 -0.23 4.86 3.75
CA ARG A 66 1.14 5.24 3.39
C ARG A 66 1.24 5.49 1.90
N PHE A 67 1.71 6.68 1.55
CA PHE A 67 1.76 7.14 0.16
C PHE A 67 2.49 6.15 -0.76
N TRP A 68 3.65 5.66 -0.34
CA TRP A 68 4.50 4.81 -1.18
C TRP A 68 4.21 3.31 -1.11
N HIS A 69 3.61 2.85 -0.01
CA HIS A 69 3.61 1.43 0.36
C HIS A 69 2.24 0.76 0.37
N ASP A 70 1.15 1.53 0.42
CA ASP A 70 -0.19 0.99 0.39
C ASP A 70 -0.76 1.08 -1.05
N LEU A 71 -1.52 0.08 -1.51
CA LEU A 71 -2.15 0.09 -2.82
C LEU A 71 -3.42 0.93 -2.75
N TRP A 72 -3.32 2.22 -3.04
CA TRP A 72 -4.45 3.15 -2.91
C TRP A 72 -4.85 3.82 -4.21
N PHE A 73 -3.93 3.89 -5.17
CA PHE A 73 -4.17 4.38 -6.52
C PHE A 73 -3.74 3.34 -7.56
N GLY A 74 -4.50 3.23 -8.65
CA GLY A 74 -4.20 2.30 -9.74
C GLY A 74 -4.17 0.83 -9.31
N SER A 75 -3.20 0.08 -9.86
CA SER A 75 -3.06 -1.38 -9.70
C SER A 75 -1.70 -1.83 -9.13
N VAL A 76 -0.77 -0.88 -8.92
CA VAL A 76 0.59 -1.14 -8.42
C VAL A 76 0.94 -0.14 -7.32
N LEU A 77 1.92 -0.48 -6.48
CA LEU A 77 2.40 0.42 -5.44
C LEU A 77 3.15 1.61 -6.06
N LEU A 78 2.99 2.80 -5.49
CA LEU A 78 3.61 4.01 -6.04
C LEU A 78 5.14 3.99 -5.95
N LYS A 79 5.73 3.26 -4.99
CA LYS A 79 7.19 3.03 -4.96
C LYS A 79 7.72 2.22 -6.14
N ASP A 80 6.87 1.35 -6.71
CA ASP A 80 7.22 0.49 -7.83
C ASP A 80 6.93 1.19 -9.17
N ARG A 81 5.89 2.05 -9.20
CA ARG A 81 5.57 2.93 -10.33
C ARG A 81 6.60 4.07 -10.50
N TRP A 82 7.04 4.68 -9.40
CA TRP A 82 7.95 5.82 -9.40
C TRP A 82 9.18 5.55 -8.51
N PRO A 83 10.06 4.61 -8.92
CA PRO A 83 11.18 4.17 -8.12
C PRO A 83 12.26 5.24 -7.94
N THR A 84 12.44 6.15 -8.90
CA THR A 84 13.46 7.21 -8.77
C THR A 84 13.03 8.29 -7.80
N LEU A 85 11.76 8.69 -7.82
CA LEU A 85 11.19 9.58 -6.79
C LEU A 85 11.18 8.93 -5.42
N TYR A 86 10.77 7.67 -5.31
CA TYR A 86 10.79 6.94 -4.03
C TYR A 86 12.20 6.89 -3.41
N ARG A 87 13.25 6.79 -4.23
CA ARG A 87 14.64 6.87 -3.78
C ARG A 87 14.99 8.24 -3.21
N LEU A 88 14.41 9.32 -3.72
CA LEU A 88 14.61 10.67 -3.23
C LEU A 88 13.91 10.94 -1.90
N GLU A 89 12.77 10.31 -1.62
CA GLU A 89 11.99 10.52 -0.39
C GLU A 89 12.78 10.11 0.87
N ARG A 90 12.94 11.05 1.80
CA ARG A 90 13.60 10.83 3.10
C ARG A 90 12.71 10.03 4.04
N ASN A 91 11.41 10.32 4.10
CA ASN A 91 10.44 9.59 4.92
C ASN A 91 9.57 8.67 4.05
N LYS A 92 10.09 7.47 3.77
CA LYS A 92 9.40 6.46 2.94
C LYS A 92 8.10 5.94 3.55
N SER A 93 7.93 6.08 4.86
CA SER A 93 6.72 5.70 5.60
C SER A 93 5.69 6.82 5.75
N CYS A 94 5.81 7.91 4.98
CA CYS A 94 4.92 9.06 5.04
C CYS A 94 3.45 8.69 4.72
N SER A 95 2.52 9.30 5.44
CA SER A 95 1.10 9.20 5.13
C SER A 95 0.76 10.02 3.88
N ILE A 96 -0.37 9.70 3.24
CA ILE A 96 -0.87 10.46 2.09
C ILE A 96 -1.15 11.92 2.49
N ALA A 97 -1.82 12.15 3.62
CA ALA A 97 -2.13 13.48 4.13
C ALA A 97 -0.88 14.35 4.41
N SER A 98 0.26 13.71 4.72
CA SER A 98 1.53 14.43 4.93
C SER A 98 2.23 14.84 3.63
N ARG A 99 1.83 14.27 2.49
CA ARG A 99 2.45 14.48 1.19
C ARG A 99 1.55 15.14 0.17
N VAL A 100 0.25 15.07 0.34
CA VAL A 100 -0.71 15.70 -0.58
C VAL A 100 -1.36 16.86 0.14
N LYS A 101 -1.15 18.07 -0.37
CA LYS A 101 -1.70 19.32 0.18
C LYS A 101 -2.60 20.00 -0.83
N ARG A 102 -3.64 20.68 -0.33
CA ARG A 102 -4.51 21.48 -1.18
C ARG A 102 -3.80 22.79 -1.54
N GLY A 103 -3.58 23.01 -2.83
CA GLY A 103 -3.15 24.27 -3.42
C GLY A 103 -4.33 25.02 -4.03
N GLU A 104 -4.03 26.09 -4.77
CA GLU A 104 -5.04 26.91 -5.46
C GLU A 104 -5.75 26.13 -6.58
N ASP A 105 -4.99 25.39 -7.40
CA ASP A 105 -5.50 24.68 -8.58
C ASP A 105 -5.72 23.17 -8.36
N GLY A 106 -5.78 22.72 -7.11
CA GLY A 106 -6.03 21.30 -6.79
C GLY A 106 -5.08 20.75 -5.74
N PHE A 107 -4.58 19.53 -5.96
CA PHE A 107 -3.70 18.85 -5.02
C PHE A 107 -2.25 18.87 -5.48
N LEU A 108 -1.35 19.17 -4.55
CA LEU A 108 0.08 19.28 -4.77
C LEU A 108 0.83 18.23 -3.95
N PHE A 109 1.83 17.63 -4.57
CA PHE A 109 2.76 16.73 -3.89
C PHE A 109 3.88 17.51 -3.20
N VAL A 110 3.97 17.38 -1.88
CA VAL A 110 4.97 18.02 -1.02
C VAL A 110 5.94 16.94 -0.49
N GLY A 111 6.80 16.45 -1.39
CA GLY A 111 7.81 15.44 -1.06
C GLY A 111 8.88 15.94 -0.09
N ASN A 112 9.32 15.07 0.82
CA ASN A 112 10.49 15.37 1.67
C ASN A 112 11.74 14.82 1.01
N TRP A 113 12.23 15.54 0.02
CA TRP A 113 13.31 15.06 -0.84
C TRP A 113 14.70 15.15 -0.21
N SER A 114 15.55 14.17 -0.53
CA SER A 114 16.99 14.20 -0.22
C SER A 114 17.70 15.29 -0.99
N ARG A 115 17.32 15.45 -2.26
CA ARG A 115 17.62 16.54 -3.19
C ARG A 115 16.45 16.67 -4.16
N HIS A 116 16.31 17.81 -4.83
CA HIS A 116 15.27 17.98 -5.84
C HIS A 116 15.43 16.98 -7.01
N PRO A 117 14.32 16.48 -7.59
CA PRO A 117 14.32 15.76 -8.86
C PRO A 117 15.07 16.53 -9.93
N ALA A 118 16.02 15.90 -10.62
CA ALA A 118 16.88 16.59 -11.58
C ALA A 118 17.17 15.78 -12.85
N SER A 119 17.11 14.44 -12.80
CA SER A 119 17.26 13.62 -14.01
C SER A 119 16.00 13.65 -14.87
N VAL A 120 16.14 13.31 -16.16
CA VAL A 120 15.00 13.22 -17.09
C VAL A 120 13.95 12.22 -16.57
N GLU A 121 14.40 11.09 -16.04
CA GLU A 121 13.55 10.05 -15.46
C GLU A 121 12.82 10.56 -14.21
N GLU A 122 13.53 11.23 -13.30
CA GLU A 122 12.97 11.78 -12.07
C GLU A 122 11.90 12.86 -12.37
N LEU A 123 12.16 13.71 -13.37
CA LEU A 123 11.21 14.73 -13.81
C LEU A 123 10.00 14.11 -14.52
N SER A 124 10.20 13.07 -15.32
CA SER A 124 9.12 12.32 -15.97
C SER A 124 8.19 11.65 -14.95
N GLU A 125 8.76 10.96 -13.96
CA GLU A 125 8.00 10.39 -12.84
C GLU A 125 7.23 11.47 -12.07
N LYS A 126 7.84 12.64 -11.84
CA LYS A 126 7.19 13.75 -11.14
C LYS A 126 5.99 14.29 -11.92
N GLN A 127 6.10 14.41 -13.24
CA GLN A 127 4.99 14.83 -14.09
C GLN A 127 3.85 13.81 -14.08
N ASP A 128 4.15 12.51 -14.12
CA ASP A 128 3.13 11.46 -14.03
C ASP A 128 2.44 11.47 -12.65
N LEU A 129 3.20 11.71 -11.58
CA LEU A 129 2.66 11.90 -10.23
C LEU A 129 1.71 13.11 -10.16
N ASP A 130 2.09 14.24 -10.75
CA ASP A 130 1.24 15.43 -10.76
C ASP A 130 -0.05 15.21 -11.54
N ARG A 131 0.01 14.48 -12.67
CA ARG A 131 -1.19 14.06 -13.41
C ARG A 131 -2.10 13.17 -12.57
N MET A 132 -1.54 12.22 -11.83
CA MET A 132 -2.32 11.36 -10.91
C MET A 132 -3.06 12.22 -9.87
N LEU A 133 -2.45 13.30 -9.37
CA LEU A 133 -3.08 14.17 -8.38
C LEU A 133 -4.26 14.99 -8.91
N LEU A 134 -4.46 15.06 -10.23
CA LEU A 134 -5.67 15.64 -10.82
C LEU A 134 -6.91 14.77 -10.59
N GLU A 135 -6.72 13.46 -10.47
CA GLU A 135 -7.80 12.49 -10.18
C GLU A 135 -8.00 12.28 -8.68
N PHE A 136 -7.27 13.02 -7.84
CA PHE A 136 -7.19 12.78 -6.41
C PHE A 136 -8.24 13.59 -5.65
N CYS A 137 -8.96 12.93 -4.73
CA CYS A 137 -9.92 13.57 -3.82
C CYS A 137 -9.81 12.96 -2.42
N PHE A 138 -9.72 13.82 -1.39
CA PHE A 138 -9.95 13.40 -0.01
C PHE A 138 -11.45 13.26 0.27
N SER A 139 -11.76 12.49 1.31
CA SER A 139 -13.06 12.56 1.98
C SER A 139 -12.87 12.83 3.48
N ASP A 140 -13.91 13.31 4.14
CA ASP A 140 -13.89 13.54 5.60
C ASP A 140 -13.95 12.24 6.42
N ARG A 141 -13.94 11.08 5.75
CA ARG A 141 -13.96 9.77 6.40
C ARG A 141 -12.55 9.29 6.68
N GLU A 142 -12.43 8.38 7.65
CA GLU A 142 -11.19 7.66 7.87
C GLU A 142 -10.85 6.77 6.66
N ASP A 143 -9.55 6.62 6.38
CA ASP A 143 -9.06 5.63 5.43
C ASP A 143 -9.59 4.23 5.77
N SER A 144 -9.89 3.45 4.74
CA SER A 144 -10.40 2.08 4.91
C SER A 144 -9.74 1.11 3.94
N TRP A 145 -10.00 -0.19 4.12
CA TRP A 145 -9.48 -1.25 3.26
C TRP A 145 -10.63 -1.98 2.59
N GLU A 146 -10.52 -2.21 1.30
CA GLU A 146 -11.48 -2.93 0.48
C GLU A 146 -10.86 -4.19 -0.10
N TRP A 147 -11.67 -5.25 -0.16
CA TRP A 147 -11.35 -6.49 -0.83
C TRP A 147 -11.84 -6.44 -2.29
N MET A 148 -10.91 -6.42 -3.24
CA MET A 148 -11.18 -6.15 -4.66
C MET A 148 -12.12 -7.14 -5.35
N ASP A 149 -12.19 -8.37 -4.84
CA ASP A 149 -13.04 -9.44 -5.39
C ASP A 149 -14.42 -9.53 -4.72
N SER A 150 -14.75 -8.59 -3.82
CA SER A 150 -16.07 -8.52 -3.22
C SER A 150 -16.92 -7.43 -3.86
N VAL A 151 -18.19 -7.75 -4.12
CA VAL A 151 -19.18 -6.80 -4.67
C VAL A 151 -19.38 -5.59 -3.75
N ASP A 152 -19.26 -5.79 -2.43
CA ASP A 152 -19.42 -4.76 -1.41
C ASP A 152 -18.08 -4.27 -0.82
N GLY A 153 -16.95 -4.70 -1.39
CA GLY A 153 -15.60 -4.39 -0.90
C GLY A 153 -15.26 -5.02 0.46
N ARG A 154 -16.10 -5.88 1.05
CA ARG A 154 -15.83 -6.48 2.37
C ARG A 154 -15.09 -7.81 2.25
N PHE A 155 -14.17 -8.02 3.18
CA PHE A 155 -13.54 -9.32 3.35
C PHE A 155 -14.52 -10.32 3.97
N SER A 156 -14.53 -11.54 3.43
CA SER A 156 -15.27 -12.67 4.02
C SER A 156 -14.42 -13.93 3.99
N VAL A 157 -14.38 -14.64 5.11
CA VAL A 157 -13.71 -15.94 5.22
C VAL A 157 -14.32 -16.95 4.24
N ALA A 158 -15.63 -16.91 4.02
CA ALA A 158 -16.30 -17.80 3.06
C ALA A 158 -15.82 -17.54 1.62
N MET A 159 -15.67 -16.26 1.25
CA MET A 159 -15.14 -15.87 -0.07
C MET A 159 -13.69 -16.32 -0.24
N CYS A 160 -12.85 -16.06 0.76
CA CYS A 160 -11.45 -16.47 0.74
C CYS A 160 -11.29 -18.01 0.66
N LYS A 161 -12.11 -18.77 1.41
CA LYS A 161 -12.14 -20.24 1.31
C LYS A 161 -12.56 -20.71 -0.08
N LYS A 162 -13.56 -20.07 -0.70
CA LYS A 162 -14.00 -20.40 -2.06
C LYS A 162 -12.89 -20.12 -3.07
N LEU A 163 -12.26 -18.95 -2.99
CA LEU A 163 -11.12 -18.57 -3.82
C LEU A 163 -9.97 -19.56 -3.72
N LEU A 164 -9.60 -19.98 -2.50
CA LEU A 164 -8.55 -20.97 -2.27
C LEU A 164 -8.89 -22.37 -2.82
N ARG A 165 -10.16 -22.77 -2.82
CA ARG A 165 -10.61 -24.03 -3.42
C ARG A 165 -10.50 -23.99 -4.94
N LEU A 166 -11.09 -22.96 -5.56
CA LEU A 166 -11.05 -22.78 -7.01
C LEU A 166 -9.64 -22.74 -7.57
N ASN A 167 -8.70 -22.16 -6.82
CA ASN A 167 -7.30 -22.11 -7.22
C ASN A 167 -6.62 -23.49 -7.24
N ARG A 168 -6.94 -24.37 -6.28
CA ARG A 168 -6.42 -25.75 -6.28
C ARG A 168 -7.00 -26.59 -7.42
N ASP A 169 -8.23 -26.31 -7.80
CA ASP A 169 -8.90 -27.01 -8.89
C ASP A 169 -8.36 -26.58 -10.28
N GLN A 170 -7.65 -25.44 -10.37
CA GLN A 170 -7.00 -24.96 -11.61
C GLN A 170 -5.54 -25.45 -11.78
N GLU A 171 -4.92 -25.92 -10.70
CA GLU A 171 -3.55 -26.46 -10.71
C GLU A 171 -3.50 -27.98 -10.95
N ASN A 172 -4.66 -28.64 -11.00
CA ASN A 172 -4.84 -30.06 -11.36
C ASN A 172 -5.35 -30.22 -12.79
#